data_AF-A0A8B7QHA2-F1
#
_entry.id   AF-A0A8B7QHA2-F1
#
_cell.length_a   1.000
_cell.length_b   1.000
_cell.length_c   1.000
_cell.angle_alpha   90.00
_cell.angle_beta   90.00
_cell.angle_gamma   90.00
#
_symmetry.space_group_name_H-M   'P 1'
#
loop_
_entity.id
_entity.type
_entity.pdbx_description
1 polymer ?
#
loop_
_entity_poly.entity_id
_entity_poly.type
_entity_poly.pdbx_seq_one_letter_code
_entity_poly.pdbx_strand_id
1 'polypeptide(L)'
;MMMCLGPLVLVFMLGLGLTPPTLAQNDSRYEHFLTQHYDAKPSGRGSRYCEIMMARRGLTTPCKDTNTFIHGTKNNIKAICGDKNGKPYMDAFRISKSAFRVTTCKHAGGSPRPPCRYRATAGFRDIVIACENGLPVHFDESFYRP
;
A
#
# COMPACT_ATOMS: atom_id res chain seq x y z
N MET A 1 -9.94 -7.08 59.66
CA MET A 1 -8.60 -7.58 59.31
C MET A 1 -8.21 -6.90 58.01
N MET A 2 -7.26 -5.98 58.10
CA MET A 2 -6.80 -5.11 57.02
C MET A 2 -6.03 -5.95 55.98
N MET A 3 -6.55 -6.06 54.76
CA MET A 3 -5.79 -6.61 53.63
C MET A 3 -5.20 -5.41 52.88
N CYS A 4 -4.00 -4.97 53.28
CA CYS A 4 -3.22 -4.03 52.48
C CYS A 4 -2.86 -4.72 51.16
N LEU A 5 -3.61 -4.44 50.08
CA LEU A 5 -3.14 -4.69 48.73
C LEU A 5 -1.90 -3.81 48.51
N GLY A 6 -0.73 -4.42 48.54
CA GLY A 6 0.55 -3.73 48.52
C GLY A 6 0.77 -2.92 47.22
N PRO A 7 1.75 -1.97 47.25
CA PRO A 7 2.01 -1.03 46.15
C PRO A 7 2.47 -1.71 44.84
N LEU A 8 2.83 -2.99 44.91
CA LEU A 8 3.35 -3.78 43.79
C LEU A 8 2.31 -4.09 42.69
N VAL A 9 1.01 -4.04 43.01
CA VAL A 9 -0.05 -4.31 42.01
C VAL A 9 -0.28 -3.10 41.09
N LEU A 10 0.00 -1.87 41.56
CA LEU A 10 -0.17 -0.65 40.77
C LEU A 10 0.88 -0.48 39.66
N VAL A 11 2.05 -1.13 39.78
CA VAL A 11 3.14 -1.01 38.80
C VAL A 11 2.86 -1.83 37.53
N PHE A 12 2.07 -2.91 37.62
CA PHE A 12 1.84 -3.81 36.49
C PHE A 12 0.86 -3.26 35.45
N MET A 13 0.00 -2.30 35.82
CA MET A 13 -0.97 -1.68 34.90
C MET A 13 -0.40 -0.49 34.10
N LEU A 14 0.79 0.02 34.43
CA LEU A 14 1.43 1.11 33.68
C LEU A 14 2.31 0.64 32.50
N GLY A 15 2.58 -0.67 32.38
CA GLY A 15 3.53 -1.20 31.39
C GLY A 15 2.95 -1.59 30.03
N LEU A 16 1.63 -1.77 29.92
CA LEU A 16 1.03 -2.47 28.75
C LEU A 16 0.45 -1.56 27.65
N GLY A 17 0.58 -0.23 27.76
CA GLY A 17 -0.08 0.73 26.86
C GLY A 17 0.82 1.55 25.93
N LEU A 18 2.14 1.38 25.96
CA LEU A 18 3.09 2.30 25.30
C LEU A 18 3.44 1.91 23.85
N THR A 19 2.45 1.54 23.03
CA THR A 19 2.63 1.77 21.58
C THR A 19 2.00 3.11 21.27
N PRO A 20 2.77 4.12 20.78
CA PRO A 20 2.18 5.36 20.35
C PRO A 20 1.14 5.05 19.26
N PRO A 21 -0.10 5.56 19.36
CA PRO A 21 -1.16 5.27 18.39
C PRO A 21 -0.75 5.61 16.95
N THR A 22 0.16 6.59 16.80
CA THR A 22 0.73 7.01 15.52
C THR A 22 1.54 5.90 14.84
N LEU A 23 2.33 5.12 15.58
CA LEU A 23 3.18 4.08 15.01
C LEU A 23 2.34 2.90 14.50
N ALA A 24 1.34 2.49 15.28
CA ALA A 24 0.40 1.43 14.90
C ALA A 24 -0.44 1.82 13.66
N GLN A 25 -0.89 3.07 13.61
CA GLN A 25 -1.64 3.59 12.46
C GLN A 25 -0.79 3.61 11.18
N ASN A 26 0.47 4.05 11.25
CA ASN A 26 1.37 4.03 10.09
C ASN A 26 1.56 2.63 9.53
N ASP A 27 1.75 1.64 10.42
CA ASP A 27 1.98 0.25 10.01
C ASP A 27 0.76 -0.31 9.27
N SER A 28 -0.44 -0.06 9.78
CA SER A 28 -1.68 -0.48 9.11
C SER A 28 -1.86 0.12 7.70
N ARG A 29 -1.53 1.42 7.52
CA ARG A 29 -1.65 2.08 6.21
C ARG A 29 -0.57 1.62 5.24
N TYR A 30 0.64 1.37 5.72
CA TYR A 30 1.71 0.81 4.92
C TYR A 30 1.39 -0.63 4.47
N GLU A 31 0.89 -1.48 5.37
CA GLU A 31 0.46 -2.83 5.01
C GLU A 31 -0.75 -2.81 4.06
N HIS A 32 -1.66 -1.85 4.22
CA HIS A 32 -2.73 -1.62 3.24
C HIS A 32 -2.18 -1.22 1.87
N PHE A 33 -1.22 -0.29 1.81
CA PHE A 33 -0.53 0.09 0.58
C PHE A 33 0.11 -1.14 -0.09
N LEU A 34 0.81 -1.99 0.65
CA LEU A 34 1.41 -3.20 0.10
C LEU A 34 0.35 -4.19 -0.41
N THR A 35 -0.73 -4.36 0.35
CA THR A 35 -1.86 -5.22 -0.02
C THR A 35 -2.44 -4.77 -1.35
N GLN A 36 -2.62 -3.47 -1.56
CA GLN A 36 -3.20 -2.94 -2.79
C GLN A 36 -2.19 -2.86 -3.95
N HIS A 37 -0.94 -2.48 -3.69
CA HIS A 37 -0.04 -1.98 -4.72
C HIS A 37 1.28 -2.74 -4.84
N TYR A 38 1.57 -3.76 -4.04
CA TYR A 38 2.85 -4.48 -4.13
C TYR A 38 2.68 -5.93 -4.58
N ASP A 39 3.46 -6.35 -5.57
CA ASP A 39 3.63 -7.74 -5.95
C ASP A 39 5.06 -8.00 -6.44
N ALA A 40 5.88 -8.63 -5.59
CA ALA A 40 7.33 -8.71 -5.79
C ALA A 40 7.74 -9.35 -7.12
N LYS A 41 7.16 -10.52 -7.42
CA LYS A 41 7.51 -11.38 -8.55
C LYS A 41 6.23 -11.88 -9.22
N PRO A 42 5.68 -11.10 -10.17
CA PRO A 42 4.43 -11.46 -10.82
C PRO A 42 4.62 -12.70 -11.71
N SER A 43 3.64 -13.61 -11.70
CA SER A 43 3.55 -14.70 -12.67
C SER A 43 2.68 -14.26 -13.85
N GLY A 44 3.33 -13.88 -14.95
CA GLY A 44 2.68 -13.17 -16.05
C GLY A 44 2.23 -11.75 -15.66
N ARG A 45 1.78 -10.95 -16.63
CA ARG A 45 1.34 -9.55 -16.43
C ARG A 45 0.18 -9.16 -17.37
N GLY A 46 -0.65 -10.16 -17.73
CA GLY A 46 -1.81 -10.01 -18.61
C GLY A 46 -3.14 -9.94 -17.84
N SER A 47 -4.26 -9.92 -18.55
CA SER A 47 -5.60 -9.75 -17.93
C SER A 47 -5.91 -10.79 -16.84
N ARG A 48 -5.54 -12.07 -17.06
CA ARG A 48 -5.71 -13.13 -16.05
C ARG A 48 -4.94 -12.86 -14.76
N TYR A 49 -3.75 -12.26 -14.85
CA TYR A 49 -3.00 -11.83 -13.67
C TYR A 49 -3.80 -10.80 -12.88
N CYS A 50 -4.36 -9.79 -13.56
CA CYS A 50 -5.18 -8.77 -12.91
C CYS A 50 -6.44 -9.36 -12.25
N GLU A 51 -7.20 -10.20 -12.94
CA GLU A 51 -8.39 -10.83 -12.35
C GLU A 51 -8.07 -11.62 -11.07
N ILE A 52 -6.99 -12.41 -11.09
CA ILE A 52 -6.54 -13.20 -9.93
C ILE A 52 -6.04 -12.29 -8.81
N MET A 53 -5.19 -11.32 -9.13
CA MET A 53 -4.57 -10.47 -8.10
C MET A 53 -5.56 -9.52 -7.47
N MET A 54 -6.45 -8.90 -8.24
CA MET A 54 -7.50 -8.05 -7.69
C MET A 54 -8.40 -8.81 -6.71
N ALA A 55 -8.77 -10.05 -7.03
CA ALA A 55 -9.55 -10.90 -6.12
C ALA A 55 -8.73 -11.30 -4.87
N ARG A 56 -7.48 -11.75 -5.04
CA ARG A 56 -6.59 -12.13 -3.92
C ARG A 56 -6.32 -10.98 -2.95
N ARG A 57 -6.38 -9.74 -3.42
CA ARG A 57 -6.16 -8.54 -2.60
C ARG A 57 -7.46 -7.92 -2.08
N GLY A 58 -8.61 -8.56 -2.31
CA GLY A 58 -9.91 -8.08 -1.83
C GLY A 58 -10.41 -6.82 -2.52
N LEU A 59 -10.00 -6.57 -3.77
CA LEU A 59 -10.30 -5.34 -4.53
C LEU A 59 -11.47 -5.52 -5.52
N THR A 60 -12.37 -6.46 -5.23
CA THR A 60 -13.46 -6.87 -6.12
C THR A 60 -14.86 -6.64 -5.53
N THR A 61 -14.97 -6.09 -4.33
CA THR A 61 -16.27 -5.83 -3.66
C THR A 61 -16.32 -4.41 -3.10
N PRO A 62 -16.66 -3.39 -3.91
CA PRO A 62 -16.96 -3.46 -5.35
C PRO A 62 -15.69 -3.62 -6.21
N CYS A 63 -15.87 -3.88 -7.51
CA CYS A 63 -14.78 -3.90 -8.48
C CYS A 63 -14.06 -2.54 -8.48
N LYS A 64 -12.82 -2.50 -8.01
CA LYS A 64 -12.01 -1.27 -8.00
C LYS A 64 -11.70 -0.87 -9.44
N ASP A 65 -12.02 0.38 -9.80
CA ASP A 65 -11.93 0.86 -11.19
C ASP A 65 -10.52 0.72 -11.79
N THR A 66 -9.49 1.18 -11.06
CA THR A 66 -8.10 1.09 -11.50
C THR A 66 -7.23 0.76 -10.30
N ASN A 67 -6.25 -0.13 -10.48
CA ASN A 67 -5.24 -0.43 -9.47
C ASN A 67 -3.92 -0.83 -10.14
N THR A 68 -2.83 -0.26 -9.66
CA THR A 68 -1.48 -0.56 -10.16
C THR A 68 -0.69 -1.38 -9.13
N PHE A 69 -0.15 -2.52 -9.58
CA PHE A 69 0.80 -3.32 -8.82
C PHE A 69 2.24 -2.97 -9.20
N ILE A 70 3.08 -2.70 -8.21
CA ILE A 70 4.51 -2.41 -8.31
C ILE A 70 5.29 -3.69 -8.06
N HIS A 71 6.28 -3.96 -8.91
CA HIS A 71 7.15 -5.13 -8.83
C HIS A 71 8.58 -4.73 -8.45
N GLY A 72 9.32 -5.67 -7.84
CA GLY A 72 10.65 -5.42 -7.28
C GLY A 72 10.69 -5.57 -5.78
N THR A 73 11.55 -4.82 -5.09
CA THR A 73 11.74 -4.93 -3.64
C THR A 73 10.98 -3.85 -2.88
N LYS A 74 10.43 -4.20 -1.70
CA LYS A 74 9.82 -3.22 -0.77
C LYS A 74 10.80 -2.10 -0.41
N ASN A 75 12.08 -2.41 -0.26
CA ASN A 75 13.12 -1.43 0.09
C ASN A 75 13.28 -0.33 -0.97
N ASN A 76 13.20 -0.68 -2.26
CA ASN A 76 13.28 0.32 -3.33
C ASN A 76 12.06 1.24 -3.33
N ILE A 77 10.87 0.71 -3.00
CA ILE A 77 9.64 1.49 -2.88
C ILE A 77 9.72 2.42 -1.65
N LYS A 78 10.13 1.89 -0.48
CA LYS A 78 10.35 2.71 0.73
C LYS A 78 11.36 3.82 0.50
N ALA A 79 12.41 3.58 -0.29
CA ALA A 79 13.42 4.58 -0.60
C ALA A 79 12.89 5.82 -1.36
N ILE A 80 11.69 5.74 -1.95
CA ILE A 80 11.00 6.89 -2.56
C ILE A 80 10.57 7.89 -1.47
N CYS A 81 10.29 7.43 -0.26
CA CYS A 81 9.93 8.33 0.85
C CYS A 81 11.11 9.16 1.37
N GLY A 82 12.35 8.85 0.98
CA GLY A 82 13.53 9.66 1.24
C GLY A 82 14.16 10.20 -0.04
N ASP A 83 15.28 10.91 0.11
CA ASP A 83 15.96 11.52 -1.04
C ASP A 83 16.85 10.54 -1.81
N LYS A 84 17.04 9.32 -1.29
CA LYS A 84 17.76 8.26 -2.01
C LYS A 84 17.09 7.93 -3.34
N ASN A 85 15.76 7.80 -3.36
CA ASN A 85 15.02 7.45 -4.56
C ASN A 85 13.75 8.27 -4.78
N GLY A 86 13.51 9.31 -4.00
CA GLY A 86 12.37 10.21 -4.20
C GLY A 86 12.78 11.66 -4.41
N LYS A 87 11.91 12.42 -5.08
CA LYS A 87 11.93 13.88 -5.13
C LYS A 87 10.55 14.38 -4.66
N PRO A 88 10.46 15.54 -3.98
CA PRO A 88 9.18 16.19 -3.75
C PRO A 88 8.39 16.35 -5.06
N TYR A 89 7.10 16.08 -5.02
CA TYR A 89 6.20 16.20 -6.16
C TYR A 89 4.83 16.60 -5.63
N MET A 90 4.32 17.78 -6.00
CA MET A 90 2.97 18.30 -5.68
C MET A 90 2.41 17.96 -4.29
N ASP A 91 2.17 18.98 -3.47
CA ASP A 91 1.62 18.81 -2.11
C ASP A 91 2.45 17.80 -1.27
N ALA A 92 1.81 16.73 -0.78
CA ALA A 92 2.40 15.71 0.08
C ALA A 92 2.94 14.49 -0.67
N PHE A 93 2.99 14.53 -2.01
CA PHE A 93 3.46 13.41 -2.82
C PHE A 93 4.97 13.45 -3.07
N ARG A 94 5.48 12.30 -3.50
CA ARG A 94 6.87 12.13 -3.94
C ARG A 94 6.89 11.30 -5.21
N ILE A 95 7.71 11.72 -6.16
CA ILE A 95 7.96 10.99 -7.40
C ILE A 95 9.28 10.21 -7.30
N SER A 96 9.29 8.98 -7.80
CA SER A 96 10.50 8.16 -7.81
C SER A 96 11.55 8.72 -8.78
N LYS A 97 12.82 8.60 -8.41
CA LYS A 97 13.96 8.89 -9.29
C LYS A 97 14.26 7.74 -10.26
N SER A 98 13.98 6.51 -9.84
CA SER A 98 14.11 5.31 -10.65
C SER A 98 12.76 4.83 -11.17
N ALA A 99 12.74 4.28 -12.37
CA ALA A 99 11.56 3.59 -12.90
C ALA A 99 11.32 2.24 -12.22
N PHE A 100 10.05 1.86 -12.08
CA PHE A 100 9.58 0.60 -11.55
C PHE A 100 8.83 -0.21 -12.61
N ARG A 101 8.97 -1.53 -12.55
CA ARG A 101 8.08 -2.43 -13.29
C ARG A 101 6.72 -2.40 -12.62
N VAL A 102 5.67 -2.09 -13.38
CA VAL A 102 4.31 -1.98 -12.85
C VAL A 102 3.30 -2.68 -13.74
N THR A 103 2.20 -3.16 -13.18
CA THR A 103 1.06 -3.67 -13.95
C THR A 103 -0.20 -2.97 -13.49
N THR A 104 -0.77 -2.14 -14.36
CA THR A 104 -2.04 -1.45 -14.10
C THR A 104 -3.18 -2.35 -14.54
N CYS A 105 -4.12 -2.57 -13.64
CA CYS A 105 -5.34 -3.33 -13.83
C CYS A 105 -6.50 -2.35 -13.90
N LYS A 106 -7.06 -2.18 -15.10
CA LYS A 106 -8.23 -1.31 -15.34
C LYS A 106 -9.48 -2.16 -15.51
N HIS A 107 -10.50 -1.88 -14.72
CA HIS A 107 -11.78 -2.55 -14.79
C HIS A 107 -12.40 -2.36 -16.18
N ALA A 108 -12.87 -3.46 -16.77
CA ALA A 108 -13.34 -3.50 -18.15
C ALA A 108 -14.87 -3.66 -18.25
N GLY A 109 -15.55 -3.95 -17.14
CA GLY A 109 -17.00 -4.12 -17.09
C GLY A 109 -17.74 -2.83 -16.73
N GLY A 110 -19.01 -2.75 -17.11
CA GLY A 110 -19.91 -1.68 -16.65
C GLY A 110 -20.50 -1.93 -15.24
N SER A 111 -20.47 -3.18 -14.77
CA SER A 111 -21.01 -3.55 -13.45
C SER A 111 -19.94 -3.41 -12.37
N PRO A 112 -20.22 -2.71 -11.25
CA PRO A 112 -19.30 -2.67 -10.10
C PRO A 112 -19.32 -3.97 -9.27
N ARG A 113 -20.15 -4.96 -9.63
CA ARG A 113 -20.29 -6.23 -8.91
C ARG A 113 -19.48 -7.35 -9.58
N PRO A 114 -18.97 -8.33 -8.81
CA PRO A 114 -18.33 -9.52 -9.36
C PRO A 114 -19.21 -10.29 -10.37
N PRO A 115 -18.60 -11.04 -11.31
CA PRO A 115 -17.16 -11.21 -11.52
C PRO A 115 -16.50 -9.99 -12.19
N CYS A 116 -15.43 -9.48 -11.58
CA CYS A 116 -14.72 -8.31 -12.08
C CYS A 116 -13.73 -8.69 -13.19
N ARG A 117 -13.91 -8.11 -14.38
CA ARG A 117 -13.02 -8.28 -15.53
C ARG A 117 -12.04 -7.13 -15.62
N TYR A 118 -10.78 -7.41 -15.89
CA TYR A 118 -9.72 -6.40 -15.94
C TYR A 118 -8.91 -6.48 -17.23
N ARG A 119 -8.55 -5.32 -17.78
CA ARG A 119 -7.49 -5.17 -18.78
C ARG A 119 -6.20 -4.87 -18.07
N ALA A 120 -5.13 -5.58 -18.44
CA ALA A 120 -3.80 -5.36 -17.89
C ALA A 120 -2.96 -4.49 -18.83
N THR A 121 -2.23 -3.54 -18.26
CA THR A 121 -1.21 -2.75 -18.95
C THR A 121 0.09 -2.85 -18.17
N ALA A 122 1.05 -3.59 -18.71
CA ALA A 122 2.38 -3.69 -18.15
C ALA A 122 3.20 -2.44 -18.55
N GLY A 123 3.99 -1.91 -17.62
CA GLY A 123 4.86 -0.77 -17.87
C GLY A 123 6.19 -0.84 -17.12
N PHE A 124 7.06 0.11 -17.45
CA PHE A 124 8.28 0.43 -16.73
C PHE A 124 8.42 1.95 -16.70
N ARG A 125 8.18 2.56 -15.53
CA ARG A 125 8.03 4.02 -15.40
C ARG A 125 8.23 4.48 -13.97
N ASP A 126 8.44 5.78 -13.81
CA ASP A 126 8.45 6.42 -12.48
C ASP A 126 7.06 6.37 -11.86
N ILE A 127 7.02 6.42 -10.53
CA ILE A 127 5.79 6.34 -9.74
C ILE A 127 5.66 7.47 -8.75
N VAL A 128 4.42 7.87 -8.46
CA VAL A 128 4.06 8.92 -7.52
C VAL A 128 3.32 8.30 -6.34
N ILE A 129 3.81 8.58 -5.12
CA ILE A 129 3.26 8.04 -3.87
C ILE A 129 3.22 9.11 -2.78
N ALA A 130 2.31 8.96 -1.82
CA ALA A 130 2.36 9.73 -0.57
C ALA A 130 3.05 8.89 0.51
N CYS A 131 3.77 9.57 1.41
CA CYS A 131 4.55 8.94 2.46
C CYS A 131 4.18 9.50 3.83
N GLU A 132 4.14 8.62 4.83
CA GLU A 132 3.98 8.98 6.24
C GLU A 132 5.07 8.29 7.05
N ASN A 133 5.84 9.06 7.83
CA ASN A 133 6.91 8.54 8.68
C ASN A 133 7.91 7.64 7.93
N GLY A 134 8.23 8.00 6.68
CA GLY A 134 9.16 7.26 5.83
C GLY A 134 8.59 6.01 5.16
N LEU A 135 7.29 5.74 5.29
CA LEU A 135 6.60 4.60 4.68
C LEU A 135 5.60 5.05 3.61
N PRO A 136 5.48 4.31 2.50
CA PRO A 136 4.50 4.62 1.47
C PRO A 136 3.09 4.22 1.93
N VAL A 137 2.13 5.14 1.83
CA VAL A 137 0.76 4.93 2.32
C VAL A 137 -0.32 5.14 1.26
N HIS A 138 0.04 5.72 0.11
CA HIS A 138 -0.89 5.95 -0.99
C HIS A 138 -0.15 5.96 -2.33
N PHE A 139 -0.78 5.41 -3.37
CA PHE A 139 -0.28 5.42 -4.74
C PHE A 139 -1.18 6.32 -5.60
N ASP A 140 -0.60 7.25 -6.34
CA ASP A 140 -1.35 8.13 -7.23
C ASP A 140 -1.63 7.44 -8.57
N GLU A 141 -2.86 6.95 -8.75
CA GLU A 141 -3.31 6.37 -10.02
C GLU A 141 -3.60 7.44 -11.09
N SER A 142 -3.80 8.70 -10.70
CA SER A 142 -4.20 9.78 -11.61
C SER A 142 -3.05 10.24 -12.51
N PHE A 143 -1.81 10.12 -12.04
CA PHE A 143 -0.59 10.41 -12.81
C PHE A 143 -0.49 9.65 -14.14
N TYR A 144 -1.30 8.60 -14.33
CA TYR A 144 -1.30 7.77 -15.53
C TYR A 144 -2.62 7.75 -16.29
N ARG A 145 -3.59 8.56 -15.86
CA ARG A 145 -4.77 8.82 -16.66
C ARG A 145 -4.35 9.81 -17.76
N PRO A 146 -4.64 9.52 -19.05
CA PRO A 146 -4.39 10.46 -20.13
C PRO A 146 -5.22 11.73 -19.96
#